data_AF-A0A8X6Q4X9-F1
#
_entry.id   AF-A0A8X6Q4X9-F1
#
_cell.length_a   1.000
_cell.length_b   1.000
_cell.length_c   1.000
_cell.angle_alpha   90.00
_cell.angle_beta   90.00
_cell.angle_gamma   90.00
#
_symmetry.space_group_name_H-M   'P 1'
#
loop_
_entity.id
_entity.type
_entity.pdbx_description
1 polymer ?
#
loop_
_entity_poly.entity_id
_entity_poly.type
_entity_poly.pdbx_seq_one_letter_code
_entity_poly.pdbx_strand_id
1 'polypeptide(L)'
;MPLPAALLSRLQKRGIVKPVEPEVEEEVIAEDYDDNEKVTDNLQNGVESKENSHLNEPWIGCPNKWNIYHDCTVFCREVWGSGKDHPSPRTERRRLLMLKKYPVPNGWEEVYDPGVGRHYYWNTQTNEVAWLPPGHPRCKVSPPADKLRALIKENFLDPMDEGDDEGQNMSESEEDSEDEENEPVNKEKERNDRHHKREHTRERSRGRPKVRENDLDPMDPASYSEAPRGTWSSGLDRKGEAKTGADTTASGPLYQMRPYPSPGAVLRLNAEIKNKDPSDSEEP
;
A
#
# COMPACT_ATOMS: atom_id res chain seq x y z
N MET A 1 -81.80 -12.51 35.69
CA MET A 1 -80.71 -13.38 35.20
C MET A 1 -80.30 -12.86 33.82
N PRO A 2 -79.02 -12.55 33.58
CA PRO A 2 -78.57 -12.02 32.30
C PRO A 2 -78.79 -13.05 31.18
N LEU A 3 -79.30 -12.59 30.03
CA LEU A 3 -79.51 -13.46 28.88
C LEU A 3 -78.15 -13.88 28.28
N PRO A 4 -77.96 -15.14 27.86
CA PRO A 4 -76.72 -15.56 27.22
C PRO A 4 -76.47 -14.78 25.92
N ALA A 5 -75.23 -14.39 25.67
CA ALA A 5 -74.83 -13.45 24.61
C ALA A 5 -75.33 -13.83 23.20
N ALA A 6 -75.40 -15.13 22.90
CA ALA A 6 -75.91 -15.64 21.62
C ALA A 6 -77.41 -15.36 21.41
N LEU A 7 -78.20 -15.38 22.49
CA LEU A 7 -79.63 -15.07 22.44
C LEU A 7 -79.86 -13.55 22.35
N LEU A 8 -79.07 -12.77 23.10
CA LEU A 8 -79.10 -11.30 23.05
C LEU A 8 -78.85 -10.77 21.63
N SER A 9 -77.82 -11.30 20.96
CA SER A 9 -77.47 -10.93 19.58
C SER A 9 -78.60 -11.24 18.58
N ARG A 10 -79.29 -12.37 18.76
CA ARG A 10 -80.43 -12.75 17.90
C ARG A 10 -81.66 -11.88 18.14
N LEU A 11 -81.91 -11.49 19.39
CA LEU A 11 -83.02 -10.60 19.76
C LEU A 11 -82.77 -9.16 19.29
N GLN A 12 -81.51 -8.67 19.37
CA GLN A 12 -81.09 -7.39 18.81
C GLN A 12 -81.26 -7.35 17.28
N LYS A 13 -80.85 -8.41 16.56
CA LYS A 13 -81.05 -8.52 15.10
C LYS A 13 -82.52 -8.53 14.67
N ARG A 14 -83.42 -9.00 15.55
CA ARG A 14 -84.87 -8.96 15.31
C ARG A 14 -85.53 -7.66 15.78
N GLY A 15 -84.74 -6.68 16.24
CA GLY A 15 -85.23 -5.37 16.65
C GLY A 15 -85.98 -5.35 17.98
N ILE A 16 -85.91 -6.44 18.77
CA ILE A 16 -86.65 -6.59 20.03
C ILE A 16 -85.92 -5.90 21.19
N VAL A 17 -84.59 -5.76 21.10
CA VAL A 17 -83.75 -5.15 22.14
C VAL A 17 -82.90 -4.05 21.51
N LYS A 18 -82.94 -2.84 22.09
CA LYS A 18 -82.13 -1.69 21.65
C LYS A 18 -80.67 -1.88 22.08
N PRO A 19 -79.66 -1.60 21.23
CA PRO A 19 -78.26 -1.63 21.65
C PRO A 19 -78.00 -0.47 22.62
N VAL A 20 -77.36 -0.78 23.75
CA VAL A 20 -76.84 0.18 24.72
C VAL A 20 -75.37 0.41 24.36
N GLU A 21 -74.99 1.65 24.07
CA GLU A 21 -73.61 2.05 23.80
C GLU A 21 -72.83 2.11 25.14
N PRO A 22 -71.64 1.49 25.26
CA PRO A 22 -70.84 1.64 26.47
C PRO A 22 -70.02 2.93 26.45
N GLU A 23 -70.18 3.68 27.54
CA GLU A 23 -69.44 4.88 27.94
C GLU A 23 -67.93 4.61 28.06
N VAL A 24 -67.16 5.65 27.71
CA VAL A 24 -65.70 5.71 27.82
C VAL A 24 -65.34 6.05 29.27
N GLU A 25 -64.83 5.06 30.01
CA GLU A 25 -64.18 5.32 31.30
C GLU A 25 -62.71 5.72 31.08
N GLU A 26 -62.34 6.78 31.78
CA GLU A 26 -61.10 7.54 31.70
C GLU A 26 -59.91 6.77 32.30
N GLU A 27 -58.82 6.61 31.55
CA GLU A 27 -57.52 6.20 32.08
C GLU A 27 -56.55 7.38 32.15
N VAL A 28 -55.82 7.41 33.26
CA VAL A 28 -55.00 8.49 33.79
C VAL A 28 -53.65 8.53 33.05
N ILE A 29 -53.31 9.70 32.51
CA ILE A 29 -52.04 9.98 31.80
C ILE A 29 -50.93 10.10 32.85
N ALA A 30 -50.19 9.03 33.08
CA ALA A 30 -48.88 9.09 33.72
C ALA A 30 -47.81 9.15 32.62
N GLU A 31 -47.05 10.25 32.62
CA GLU A 31 -45.87 10.48 31.80
C GLU A 31 -44.78 9.46 32.16
N ASP A 32 -44.68 8.36 31.41
CA ASP A 32 -43.41 7.64 31.26
C ASP A 32 -42.66 8.29 30.09
N TYR A 33 -41.65 9.08 30.46
CA TYR A 33 -40.57 9.49 29.57
C TYR A 33 -39.75 8.24 29.18
N ASP A 34 -40.11 7.58 28.10
CA ASP A 34 -39.17 6.73 27.34
C ASP A 34 -39.66 6.61 25.89
N ASP A 35 -39.32 7.63 25.10
CA ASP A 35 -39.53 7.65 23.65
C ASP A 35 -38.68 6.57 22.99
N ASN A 36 -39.32 5.51 22.47
CA ASN A 36 -38.67 4.68 21.47
C ASN A 36 -39.63 4.25 20.35
N GLU A 37 -39.31 4.79 19.17
CA GLU A 37 -39.39 4.18 17.85
C GLU A 37 -40.69 3.48 17.43
N LYS A 38 -41.37 4.11 16.44
CA LYS A 38 -41.46 3.50 15.10
C LYS A 38 -41.95 4.46 14.00
N VAL A 39 -41.08 4.62 13.00
CA VAL A 39 -41.41 4.51 11.57
C VAL A 39 -42.31 5.60 11.01
N THR A 40 -41.68 6.76 10.79
CA THR A 40 -41.78 7.52 9.53
C THR A 40 -40.42 8.21 9.34
N ASP A 41 -39.48 7.61 8.61
CA ASP A 41 -38.09 8.09 8.56
C ASP A 41 -37.95 9.39 7.73
N ASN A 42 -38.30 10.50 8.39
CA ASN A 42 -37.74 11.82 8.14
C ASN A 42 -36.34 11.84 8.77
N LEU A 43 -35.28 11.95 7.95
CA LEU A 43 -33.94 12.31 8.42
C LEU A 43 -33.49 13.61 7.78
N GLN A 44 -34.02 14.71 8.29
CA GLN A 44 -33.41 16.02 8.15
C GLN A 44 -33.12 16.57 9.55
N ASN A 45 -31.84 16.42 9.93
CA ASN A 45 -31.08 17.09 10.98
C ASN A 45 -30.61 16.23 12.17
N GLY A 46 -29.73 15.28 11.87
CA GLY A 46 -28.61 14.96 12.77
C GLY A 46 -27.43 15.86 12.41
N VAL A 47 -27.23 16.94 13.15
CA VAL A 47 -25.90 17.58 13.31
C VAL A 47 -25.11 16.71 14.29
N GLU A 48 -24.96 15.44 13.94
CA GLU A 48 -23.98 14.54 14.52
C GLU A 48 -22.81 14.56 13.54
N SER A 49 -21.77 15.30 13.89
CA SER A 49 -20.39 15.16 13.43
C SER A 49 -20.14 14.21 12.24
N LYS A 50 -20.68 14.54 11.05
CA LYS A 50 -20.27 13.98 9.75
C LYS A 50 -18.84 14.38 9.38
N GLU A 51 -18.17 15.09 10.27
CA GLU A 51 -16.75 15.42 10.17
C GLU A 51 -15.85 14.25 10.59
N ASN A 52 -16.37 13.25 11.33
CA ASN A 52 -15.54 12.17 11.90
C ASN A 52 -15.67 10.79 11.24
N SER A 53 -16.69 10.51 10.41
CA SER A 53 -16.77 9.25 9.65
C SER A 53 -16.07 9.30 8.29
N HIS A 54 -15.68 10.49 7.83
CA HIS A 54 -14.95 10.70 6.57
C HIS A 54 -13.42 10.77 6.76
N LEU A 55 -12.90 10.33 7.92
CA LEU A 55 -11.48 10.46 8.24
C LEU A 55 -10.63 9.26 7.79
N ASN A 56 -11.24 8.16 7.35
CA ASN A 56 -10.50 6.93 7.02
C ASN A 56 -10.51 6.54 5.54
N GLU A 57 -11.35 7.17 4.69
CA GLU A 57 -11.28 6.94 3.25
C GLU A 57 -10.27 7.89 2.59
N PRO A 58 -9.28 7.37 1.85
CA PRO A 58 -8.35 8.22 1.16
C PRO A 58 -9.01 9.13 0.12
N TRP A 59 -8.62 10.39 0.05
CA TRP A 59 -9.04 11.31 -1.00
C TRP A 59 -8.76 10.75 -2.40
N ILE A 60 -9.76 10.78 -3.29
CA ILE A 60 -9.73 10.16 -4.64
C ILE A 60 -8.53 10.63 -5.47
N GLY A 61 -8.17 11.92 -5.35
CA GLY A 61 -7.06 12.55 -6.03
C GLY A 61 -5.70 12.27 -5.41
N CYS A 62 -5.62 11.69 -4.21
CA CYS A 62 -4.35 11.41 -3.58
C CYS A 62 -3.56 10.35 -4.38
N PRO A 63 -2.31 10.62 -4.79
CA PRO A 63 -1.51 9.66 -5.53
C PRO A 63 -1.12 8.45 -4.68
N ASN A 64 -1.09 8.59 -3.36
CA ASN A 64 -0.70 7.56 -2.40
C ASN A 64 -1.89 6.82 -1.76
N LYS A 65 -3.13 7.00 -2.24
CA LYS A 65 -4.32 6.37 -1.63
C LYS A 65 -4.28 4.84 -1.52
N TRP A 66 -3.44 4.19 -2.31
CA TRP A 66 -3.26 2.74 -2.35
C TRP A 66 -2.11 2.25 -1.44
N ASN A 67 -1.34 3.15 -0.85
CA ASN A 67 -0.29 2.75 0.08
C ASN A 67 -0.92 2.47 1.46
N ILE A 68 -0.75 1.25 1.96
CA ILE A 68 -1.31 0.81 3.25
C ILE A 68 -0.72 1.61 4.43
N TYR A 69 0.48 2.15 4.25
CA TYR A 69 1.16 2.98 5.25
C TYR A 69 0.91 4.47 5.09
N HIS A 70 -0.01 4.88 4.20
CA HIS A 70 -0.31 6.28 3.97
C HIS A 70 -1.65 6.67 4.59
N ASP A 71 -1.57 7.51 5.62
CA ASP A 71 -2.74 8.16 6.19
C ASP A 71 -3.07 9.41 5.39
N CYS A 72 -4.25 9.41 4.77
CA CYS A 72 -4.66 10.48 3.87
C CYS A 72 -5.17 11.69 4.66
N THR A 73 -4.30 12.66 4.89
CA THR A 73 -4.59 13.83 5.73
C THR A 73 -5.31 14.95 4.99
N VAL A 74 -5.72 16.00 5.71
CA VAL A 74 -6.27 17.25 5.17
C VAL A 74 -5.36 17.88 4.09
N PHE A 75 -4.04 17.78 4.26
CA PHE A 75 -3.08 18.22 3.25
C PHE A 75 -3.32 17.55 1.90
N CYS A 76 -3.65 16.26 1.89
CA CYS A 76 -3.90 15.54 0.65
C CYS A 76 -5.14 16.04 -0.08
N ARG A 77 -6.17 16.45 0.66
CA ARG A 77 -7.37 17.08 0.12
C ARG A 77 -7.06 18.45 -0.48
N GLU A 78 -6.30 19.28 0.22
CA GLU A 78 -5.99 20.64 -0.23
C GLU A 78 -5.06 20.65 -1.44
N VAL A 79 -4.10 19.72 -1.49
CA VAL A 79 -3.11 19.65 -2.58
C VAL A 79 -3.66 18.91 -3.79
N TRP A 80 -4.36 17.79 -3.58
CA TRP A 80 -4.81 16.95 -4.68
C TRP A 80 -6.33 16.89 -4.81
N GLY A 81 -7.10 16.86 -3.72
CA GLY A 81 -8.56 16.91 -3.75
C GLY A 81 -9.17 15.84 -4.66
N SER A 82 -9.86 16.29 -5.72
CA SER A 82 -10.44 15.42 -6.75
C SER A 82 -9.42 14.82 -7.74
N GLY A 83 -8.17 15.29 -7.71
CA GLY A 83 -7.09 14.82 -8.56
C GLY A 83 -7.04 15.56 -9.90
N LYS A 84 -6.58 14.85 -10.94
CA LYS A 84 -6.52 15.37 -12.31
C LYS A 84 -7.81 15.02 -13.04
N ASP A 85 -8.62 16.00 -13.44
CA ASP A 85 -9.88 15.73 -14.16
C ASP A 85 -9.66 15.08 -15.53
N HIS A 86 -8.56 15.44 -16.20
CA HIS A 86 -8.24 14.96 -17.53
C HIS A 86 -6.82 14.40 -17.61
N PRO A 87 -6.61 13.32 -18.37
CA PRO A 87 -5.28 12.79 -18.64
C PRO A 87 -4.45 13.83 -19.40
N SER A 88 -3.12 13.79 -19.19
CA SER A 88 -2.24 14.67 -19.97
C SER A 88 -2.38 14.40 -21.48
N PRO A 89 -2.29 15.42 -22.36
CA PRO A 89 -2.41 15.22 -23.81
C PRO A 89 -1.44 14.18 -24.37
N ARG A 90 -0.25 14.08 -23.78
CA ARG A 90 0.76 13.07 -24.13
C ARG A 90 0.34 11.67 -23.72
N THR A 91 -0.22 11.52 -22.52
CA THR A 91 -0.74 10.24 -22.03
C THR A 91 -1.91 9.79 -22.90
N GLU A 92 -2.82 10.71 -23.21
CA GLU A 92 -4.01 10.43 -24.02
C GLU A 92 -3.64 9.97 -25.43
N ARG A 93 -2.71 10.66 -26.09
CA ARG A 93 -2.20 10.23 -27.40
C ARG A 93 -1.61 8.82 -27.36
N ARG A 94 -0.82 8.49 -26.33
CA ARG A 94 -0.22 7.15 -26.19
C ARG A 94 -1.26 6.08 -25.92
N ARG A 95 -2.30 6.39 -25.12
CA ARG A 95 -3.44 5.53 -24.86
C ARG A 95 -4.20 5.21 -26.15
N LEU A 96 -4.60 6.23 -26.92
CA LEU A 96 -5.34 6.02 -28.18
C LEU A 96 -4.55 5.17 -29.18
N LEU A 97 -3.23 5.38 -29.28
CA LEU A 97 -2.35 4.54 -30.11
C LEU A 97 -2.28 3.09 -29.61
N MET A 98 -2.25 2.90 -28.29
CA MET A 98 -2.26 1.57 -27.68
C MET A 98 -3.58 0.85 -27.96
N LEU A 99 -4.72 1.52 -27.75
CA LEU A 99 -6.07 0.99 -27.99
C LEU A 99 -6.33 0.68 -29.46
N LYS A 100 -5.75 1.46 -30.38
CA LYS A 100 -5.81 1.14 -31.82
C LYS A 100 -5.16 -0.20 -32.14
N LYS A 101 -4.10 -0.58 -31.42
CA LYS A 101 -3.39 -1.85 -31.63
C LYS A 101 -4.00 -2.99 -30.80
N TYR A 102 -4.48 -2.69 -29.61
CA TYR A 102 -5.03 -3.63 -28.65
C TYR A 102 -6.38 -3.09 -28.15
N PRO A 103 -7.47 -3.30 -28.91
CA PRO A 103 -8.80 -2.84 -28.50
C PRO A 103 -9.24 -3.54 -27.22
N VAL A 104 -10.04 -2.85 -26.42
CA VAL A 104 -10.59 -3.41 -25.16
C VAL A 104 -11.59 -4.52 -25.52
N PRO A 105 -11.39 -5.76 -25.04
CA PRO A 105 -12.33 -6.86 -25.28
C PRO A 105 -13.66 -6.66 -24.54
N ASN A 106 -14.70 -7.36 -24.98
CA ASN A 106 -16.00 -7.36 -24.30
C ASN A 106 -15.86 -7.85 -22.86
N GLY A 107 -16.54 -7.18 -21.92
CA GLY A 107 -16.46 -7.46 -20.48
C GLY A 107 -15.36 -6.68 -19.76
N TRP A 108 -14.43 -6.07 -20.50
CA TRP A 108 -13.47 -5.13 -19.94
C TRP A 108 -13.94 -3.70 -20.16
N GLU A 109 -13.89 -2.91 -19.10
CA GLU A 109 -14.18 -1.50 -19.08
C GLU A 109 -12.89 -0.72 -18.78
N GLU A 110 -12.80 0.46 -19.35
CA GLU A 110 -11.70 1.36 -19.11
C GLU A 110 -12.08 2.43 -18.09
N VAL A 111 -11.32 2.51 -17.02
CA VAL A 111 -11.59 3.41 -15.89
C VAL A 111 -10.44 4.38 -15.74
N TYR A 112 -10.77 5.66 -15.61
CA TYR A 112 -9.79 6.71 -15.37
C TYR A 112 -9.57 6.91 -13.87
N ASP A 113 -8.30 6.90 -13.45
CA ASP A 113 -7.93 7.23 -12.07
C ASP A 113 -7.41 8.68 -11.98
N PRO A 114 -8.12 9.57 -11.26
CA PRO A 114 -7.72 10.96 -11.06
C PRO A 114 -6.43 11.13 -10.27
N GLY A 115 -6.11 10.22 -9.35
CA GLY A 115 -4.93 10.35 -8.48
C GLY A 115 -3.62 10.18 -9.24
N VAL A 116 -3.54 9.15 -10.09
CA VAL A 116 -2.37 8.93 -10.95
C VAL A 116 -2.49 9.71 -12.26
N GLY A 117 -3.71 9.97 -12.73
CA GLY A 117 -4.01 10.60 -14.02
C GLY A 117 -3.78 9.65 -15.18
N ARG A 118 -4.16 8.39 -15.01
CA ARG A 118 -3.98 7.29 -15.99
C ARG A 118 -5.20 6.39 -15.99
N HIS A 119 -5.38 5.70 -17.11
CA HIS A 119 -6.44 4.70 -17.23
C HIS A 119 -5.93 3.32 -16.81
N TYR A 120 -6.80 2.56 -16.17
CA TYR A 120 -6.66 1.13 -15.95
C TYR A 120 -7.88 0.43 -16.54
N TYR A 121 -7.81 -0.89 -16.65
CA TYR A 121 -8.84 -1.73 -17.22
C TYR A 121 -9.39 -2.63 -16.13
N TRP A 122 -10.71 -2.72 -16.04
CA TRP A 122 -11.43 -3.52 -15.07
C TRP A 122 -12.38 -4.45 -15.79
N ASN A 123 -12.36 -5.73 -15.44
CA ASN A 123 -13.31 -6.70 -15.93
C ASN A 123 -14.53 -6.72 -15.01
N THR A 124 -15.69 -6.30 -15.53
CA THR A 124 -16.93 -6.23 -14.74
C THR A 124 -17.50 -7.60 -14.39
N GLN A 125 -17.10 -8.65 -15.11
CA GLN A 125 -17.57 -10.02 -14.88
C GLN A 125 -16.71 -10.74 -13.85
N THR A 126 -15.39 -10.69 -13.98
CA THR A 126 -14.45 -11.42 -13.09
C THR A 126 -13.94 -10.57 -11.93
N ASN A 127 -14.23 -9.26 -11.93
CA ASN A 127 -13.67 -8.26 -11.02
C ASN A 127 -12.13 -8.15 -11.08
N GLU A 128 -11.50 -8.58 -12.16
CA GLU A 128 -10.05 -8.48 -12.34
C GLU A 128 -9.65 -7.10 -12.87
N VAL A 129 -8.44 -6.67 -12.54
CA VAL A 129 -7.89 -5.36 -12.92
C VAL A 129 -6.55 -5.50 -13.64
N ALA A 130 -6.27 -4.57 -14.55
CA ALA A 130 -5.01 -4.51 -15.29
C ALA A 130 -4.62 -3.07 -15.66
N TRP A 131 -3.32 -2.78 -15.73
CA TRP A 131 -2.81 -1.47 -16.14
C TRP A 131 -2.64 -1.29 -17.66
N LEU A 132 -2.81 -2.36 -18.43
CA LEU A 132 -2.73 -2.38 -19.88
C LEU A 132 -3.97 -3.11 -20.42
N PRO A 133 -4.38 -2.87 -21.67
CA PRO A 133 -5.47 -3.61 -22.29
C PRO A 133 -5.17 -5.11 -22.21
N PRO A 134 -6.18 -5.96 -21.96
CA PRO A 134 -5.99 -7.40 -21.79
C PRO A 134 -5.29 -8.09 -22.97
N GLY A 135 -5.50 -7.59 -24.20
CA GLY A 135 -4.82 -8.11 -25.39
C GLY A 135 -3.35 -7.71 -25.54
N HIS A 136 -2.83 -6.86 -24.66
CA HIS A 136 -1.44 -6.41 -24.72
C HIS A 136 -0.49 -7.50 -24.18
N PRO A 137 0.64 -7.82 -24.84
CA PRO A 137 1.52 -8.93 -24.46
C PRO A 137 2.19 -8.78 -23.08
N ARG A 138 2.28 -7.54 -22.59
CA ARG A 138 2.80 -7.22 -21.25
C ARG A 138 1.70 -7.01 -20.20
N CYS A 139 0.43 -7.24 -20.55
CA CYS A 139 -0.66 -7.12 -19.62
C CYS A 139 -0.50 -8.16 -18.51
N LYS A 140 -0.63 -7.72 -17.25
CA LYS A 140 -0.69 -8.58 -16.09
C LYS A 140 -2.05 -8.35 -15.45
N VAL A 141 -2.93 -9.32 -15.61
CA VAL A 141 -4.25 -9.32 -14.97
C VAL A 141 -4.07 -9.79 -13.53
N SER A 142 -4.64 -9.05 -12.59
CA SER A 142 -4.64 -9.43 -11.18
C SER A 142 -6.01 -9.22 -10.56
N PRO A 143 -6.29 -9.86 -9.41
CA PRO A 143 -7.39 -9.44 -8.55
C PRO A 143 -7.24 -7.96 -8.14
N PRO A 144 -8.33 -7.31 -7.71
CA PRO A 144 -8.30 -5.93 -7.23
C PRO A 144 -7.49 -5.85 -5.94
N ALA A 145 -6.92 -4.68 -5.68
CA ALA A 145 -5.98 -4.47 -4.59
C ALA A 145 -6.55 -4.89 -3.22
N ASP A 146 -7.83 -4.64 -2.97
CA ASP A 146 -8.47 -4.98 -1.68
C ASP A 146 -8.57 -6.49 -1.46
N LYS A 147 -8.90 -7.25 -2.51
CA LYS A 147 -8.88 -8.72 -2.43
C LYS A 147 -7.46 -9.26 -2.22
N LEU A 148 -6.46 -8.68 -2.89
CA LEU A 148 -5.07 -9.08 -2.69
C LEU A 148 -4.59 -8.79 -1.26
N ARG A 149 -4.97 -7.64 -0.69
CA ARG A 149 -4.64 -7.29 0.69
C ARG A 149 -5.30 -8.24 1.68
N ALA A 150 -6.59 -8.56 1.48
CA ALA A 150 -7.28 -9.54 2.30
C ALA A 150 -6.57 -10.91 2.25
N LEU A 151 -6.24 -11.40 1.06
CA LEU A 151 -5.54 -12.68 0.89
C LEU A 151 -4.17 -12.69 1.61
N ILE A 152 -3.41 -11.59 1.53
CA ILE A 152 -2.12 -11.47 2.25
C ILE A 152 -2.36 -11.43 3.76
N LYS A 153 -3.41 -10.75 4.24
CA LYS A 153 -3.69 -10.67 5.67
C LYS A 153 -4.05 -12.05 6.23
N GLU A 154 -4.93 -12.79 5.56
CA GLU A 154 -5.33 -14.15 5.97
C GLU A 154 -4.14 -15.11 5.97
N ASN A 155 -3.31 -15.12 4.92
CA ASN A 155 -2.19 -16.04 4.81
C ASN A 155 -1.00 -15.74 5.75
N PHE A 156 -0.94 -14.56 6.36
CA PHE A 156 0.18 -14.13 7.22
C PHE A 156 -0.23 -13.83 8.67
N LEU A 157 -1.53 -13.89 9.00
CA LEU A 157 -2.05 -13.86 10.37
C LEU A 157 -2.70 -15.21 10.72
N ASP A 158 -1.94 -16.31 10.62
CA ASP A 158 -2.30 -17.50 11.40
C ASP A 158 -2.16 -17.14 12.89
N PRO A 159 -3.15 -17.46 13.76
CA PRO A 159 -3.04 -17.25 15.20
C PRO A 159 -1.85 -18.03 15.72
N MET A 160 -0.94 -17.35 16.41
CA MET A 160 -0.04 -18.02 17.34
C MET A 160 -0.93 -18.59 18.44
N ASP A 161 -1.20 -19.88 18.32
CA ASP A 161 -2.10 -20.71 19.12
C ASP A 161 -2.02 -20.40 20.63
N GLU A 162 -3.18 -20.25 21.25
CA GLU A 162 -3.38 -20.29 22.71
C GLU A 162 -3.02 -21.70 23.20
N GLY A 163 -1.74 -21.92 23.51
CA GLY A 163 -1.28 -23.11 24.21
C GLY A 163 -1.17 -22.85 25.69
N ASP A 164 -2.13 -23.37 26.46
CA ASP A 164 -2.02 -23.69 27.89
C ASP A 164 -0.63 -24.30 28.21
N ASP A 165 0.08 -23.73 29.18
CA ASP A 165 1.07 -24.47 29.96
C ASP A 165 0.89 -24.11 31.45
N GLU A 166 0.01 -24.88 32.09
CA GLU A 166 -0.06 -24.94 33.55
C GLU A 166 1.21 -25.60 34.10
N GLY A 167 2.04 -24.77 34.74
CA GLY A 167 2.73 -25.05 35.99
C GLY A 167 3.68 -26.26 36.06
N GLN A 168 4.99 -25.99 36.03
CA GLN A 168 5.94 -26.71 36.88
C GLN A 168 7.09 -25.79 37.36
N ASN A 169 7.02 -25.53 38.67
CA ASN A 169 7.95 -24.81 39.52
C ASN A 169 9.34 -25.48 39.59
N MET A 170 10.42 -24.69 39.52
CA MET A 170 11.68 -24.99 40.20
C MET A 170 12.48 -23.72 40.47
N SER A 171 12.38 -23.24 41.73
CA SER A 171 13.42 -22.76 42.66
C SER A 171 14.77 -22.32 42.05
N GLU A 172 15.45 -21.24 42.44
CA GLU A 172 15.56 -20.59 43.74
C GLU A 172 16.50 -19.37 43.57
N SER A 173 16.40 -18.39 44.47
CA SER A 173 17.41 -17.41 44.94
C SER A 173 16.92 -15.95 44.97
N GLU A 174 16.21 -15.68 46.07
CA GLU A 174 16.24 -14.52 46.96
C GLU A 174 16.96 -13.24 46.48
N GLU A 175 16.25 -12.10 46.48
CA GLU A 175 16.44 -11.07 47.52
C GLU A 175 15.38 -9.94 47.39
N ASP A 176 14.61 -9.87 48.47
CA ASP A 176 13.85 -8.79 49.10
C ASP A 176 14.23 -7.33 48.80
N SER A 177 13.25 -6.50 48.42
CA SER A 177 12.89 -5.27 49.18
C SER A 177 11.75 -4.51 48.49
N GLU A 178 10.70 -4.29 49.28
CA GLU A 178 9.55 -3.38 49.07
C GLU A 178 10.01 -1.96 48.70
N ASP A 179 9.28 -1.25 47.84
CA ASP A 179 8.54 -0.01 48.21
C ASP A 179 8.02 0.75 46.97
N GLU A 180 7.08 1.63 47.25
CA GLU A 180 6.10 2.31 46.42
C GLU A 180 6.64 3.53 45.60
N GLU A 181 5.83 3.98 44.64
CA GLU A 181 5.74 5.34 44.08
C GLU A 181 6.53 5.82 42.82
N ASN A 182 5.79 6.64 42.05
CA ASN A 182 6.12 7.35 40.80
C ASN A 182 7.40 8.21 40.82
N GLU A 183 8.19 8.22 39.72
CA GLU A 183 8.94 9.39 39.17
C GLU A 183 9.75 9.00 37.88
N PRO A 184 10.31 9.94 37.08
CA PRO A 184 9.86 10.27 35.74
C PRO A 184 10.74 9.69 34.61
N VAL A 185 10.18 9.69 33.39
CA VAL A 185 10.83 9.31 32.13
C VAL A 185 12.19 10.00 31.97
N ASN A 186 13.27 9.22 32.03
CA ASN A 186 14.64 9.67 31.84
C ASN A 186 14.87 10.12 30.38
N LYS A 187 14.82 11.44 30.15
CA LYS A 187 15.02 12.11 28.86
C LYS A 187 16.37 11.82 28.18
N GLU A 188 17.35 11.27 28.90
CA GLU A 188 18.63 10.86 28.30
C GLU A 188 18.49 9.60 27.43
N LYS A 189 17.63 8.65 27.82
CA LYS A 189 17.41 7.41 27.07
C LYS A 189 16.74 7.68 25.72
N GLU A 190 15.73 8.55 25.69
CA GLU A 190 15.10 9.00 24.44
C GLU A 190 16.05 9.79 23.53
N ARG A 191 16.96 10.60 24.10
CA ARG A 191 17.96 11.31 23.29
C ARG A 191 18.97 10.35 22.67
N ASN A 192 19.37 9.30 23.40
CA ASN A 192 20.30 8.31 22.90
C ASN A 192 19.68 7.46 21.77
N ASP A 193 18.41 7.05 21.92
CA ASP A 193 17.67 6.32 20.90
C ASP A 193 17.43 7.15 19.63
N ARG A 194 17.14 8.46 19.78
CA ARG A 194 17.01 9.37 18.64
C ARG A 194 18.36 9.62 17.95
N HIS A 195 19.47 9.61 18.69
CA HIS A 195 20.80 9.75 18.10
C HIS A 195 21.17 8.51 17.26
N HIS A 196 21.00 7.30 17.80
CA HIS A 196 21.26 6.05 17.08
C HIS A 196 20.38 5.87 15.84
N LYS A 197 19.11 6.26 15.90
CA LYS A 197 18.21 6.20 14.73
C LYS A 197 18.62 7.19 13.62
N ARG A 198 19.14 8.36 13.99
CA ARG A 198 19.63 9.40 13.06
C ARG A 198 20.98 9.04 12.45
N GLU A 199 21.78 8.24 13.15
CA GLU A 199 23.06 7.71 12.66
C GLU A 199 22.84 6.58 11.64
N HIS A 200 22.01 5.59 11.98
CA HIS A 200 21.67 4.47 11.07
C HIS A 200 21.05 4.91 9.74
N THR A 201 20.23 5.96 9.75
CA THR A 201 19.62 6.52 8.53
C THR A 201 20.63 7.33 7.69
N ARG A 202 21.61 7.96 8.32
CA ARG A 202 22.73 8.63 7.63
C ARG A 202 23.73 7.63 7.05
N GLU A 203 23.93 6.48 7.68
CA GLU A 203 24.74 5.36 7.18
C GLU A 203 24.17 4.81 5.86
N ARG A 204 22.86 4.54 5.83
CA ARG A 204 22.17 3.96 4.67
C ARG A 204 22.14 4.90 3.45
N SER A 205 22.28 6.20 3.69
CA SER A 205 22.30 7.26 2.67
C SER A 205 23.68 7.52 2.06
N ARG A 206 24.77 7.06 2.69
CA ARG A 206 26.16 7.33 2.27
C ARG A 206 26.79 6.26 1.37
N GLY A 207 26.01 5.29 0.90
CA GLY A 207 26.54 4.12 0.20
C GLY A 207 27.23 3.18 1.19
N ARG A 208 27.29 1.88 0.84
CA ARG A 208 27.94 0.87 1.66
C ARG A 208 29.39 1.32 1.91
N PRO A 209 29.83 1.53 3.18
CA PRO A 209 31.20 1.89 3.44
C PRO A 209 32.10 0.81 2.83
N LYS A 210 33.14 1.27 2.12
CA LYS A 210 34.13 0.40 1.51
C LYS A 210 34.75 -0.42 2.66
N VAL A 211 34.38 -1.71 2.76
CA VAL A 211 34.89 -2.61 3.80
C VAL A 211 36.41 -2.55 3.73
N ARG A 212 37.06 -2.04 4.78
CA ARG A 212 38.52 -1.99 4.83
C ARG A 212 39.02 -3.42 4.94
N GLU A 213 40.25 -3.71 4.50
CA GLU A 213 40.81 -5.07 4.43
C GLU A 213 40.75 -5.89 5.73
N ASN A 214 40.49 -5.24 6.87
CA ASN A 214 40.46 -5.84 8.21
C ASN A 214 39.08 -5.78 8.91
N ASP A 215 38.02 -5.28 8.26
CA ASP A 215 36.66 -5.19 8.82
C ASP A 215 35.76 -6.38 8.37
N LEU A 216 36.37 -7.50 7.98
CA LEU A 216 35.66 -8.72 7.62
C LEU A 216 35.42 -9.56 8.89
N ASP A 217 34.25 -10.16 8.99
CA ASP A 217 33.93 -11.07 10.08
C ASP A 217 35.00 -12.18 10.14
N PRO A 218 35.64 -12.40 11.31
CA PRO A 218 36.57 -13.51 11.53
C PRO A 218 35.96 -14.90 11.33
N MET A 219 34.68 -15.03 10.99
CA MET A 219 34.02 -16.29 10.60
C MET A 219 33.52 -16.28 9.15
N ASP A 220 33.74 -15.21 8.38
CA ASP A 220 33.38 -15.15 6.95
C ASP A 220 34.38 -16.01 6.13
N PRO A 221 33.93 -16.94 5.27
CA PRO A 221 34.81 -17.67 4.36
C PRO A 221 35.71 -16.78 3.47
N ALA A 222 35.29 -15.56 3.15
CA ALA A 222 36.11 -14.57 2.44
C ALA A 222 37.25 -13.97 3.29
N SER A 223 37.18 -14.14 4.62
CA SER A 223 38.22 -13.73 5.57
C SER A 223 39.43 -14.67 5.55
N TYR A 224 39.20 -15.98 5.33
CA TYR A 224 40.25 -17.01 5.31
C TYR A 224 40.65 -17.53 3.92
N SER A 225 39.89 -17.19 2.87
CA SER A 225 40.24 -17.60 1.50
C SER A 225 41.09 -16.56 0.77
N GLU A 226 41.97 -17.02 -0.13
CA GLU A 226 42.72 -16.16 -1.08
C GLU A 226 41.84 -15.60 -2.22
N ALA A 227 40.52 -15.59 -2.04
CA ALA A 227 39.60 -15.11 -3.06
C ALA A 227 39.87 -13.61 -3.33
N PRO A 228 40.04 -13.19 -4.59
CA PRO A 228 40.30 -11.80 -4.92
C PRO A 228 39.16 -10.91 -4.41
N ARG A 229 39.52 -9.96 -3.55
CA ARG A 229 38.58 -9.04 -2.90
C ARG A 229 38.24 -7.91 -3.86
N GLY A 230 37.02 -7.87 -4.38
CA GLY A 230 36.56 -6.78 -5.25
C GLY A 230 35.06 -6.69 -5.42
N THR A 231 34.59 -5.67 -6.14
CA THR A 231 33.17 -5.51 -6.49
C THR A 231 32.81 -6.44 -7.65
N TRP A 232 31.52 -6.63 -7.97
CA TRP A 232 31.10 -7.36 -9.18
C TRP A 232 31.69 -6.86 -10.51
N SER A 233 32.38 -5.71 -10.51
CA SER A 233 33.10 -5.13 -11.65
C SER A 233 34.63 -5.28 -11.59
N SER A 234 35.18 -5.87 -10.53
CA SER A 234 36.62 -6.12 -10.44
C SER A 234 36.98 -7.35 -11.28
N GLY A 235 37.86 -7.19 -12.25
CA GLY A 235 38.26 -8.26 -13.18
C GLY A 235 37.55 -8.22 -14.55
N LEU A 236 36.64 -7.27 -14.77
CA LEU A 236 36.09 -6.98 -16.10
C LEU A 236 36.86 -5.80 -16.73
N ASP A 237 37.34 -5.96 -17.96
CA ASP A 237 37.87 -4.85 -18.77
C ASP A 237 36.82 -3.74 -18.82
N ARG A 238 37.21 -2.48 -18.58
CA ARG A 238 36.22 -1.41 -18.53
C ARG A 238 35.59 -1.26 -19.91
N LYS A 239 34.28 -1.04 -19.95
CA LYS A 239 33.54 -0.76 -21.20
C LYS A 239 34.20 0.43 -21.91
N GLY A 240 34.92 0.17 -23.01
CA GLY A 240 35.72 1.16 -23.75
C GLY A 240 37.24 1.12 -23.52
N GLU A 241 37.78 0.11 -22.83
CA GLU A 241 39.22 -0.11 -22.59
C GLU A 241 39.88 -0.99 -23.67
N ALA A 242 39.30 -1.06 -24.87
CA ALA A 242 40.09 -1.40 -26.05
C ALA A 242 40.89 -0.16 -26.48
N LYS A 243 42.09 -0.01 -25.90
CA LYS A 243 43.28 0.65 -26.48
C LYS A 243 43.02 2.00 -27.17
N THR A 244 42.81 3.05 -26.37
CA THR A 244 42.88 4.45 -26.82
C THR A 244 44.33 4.87 -27.14
N GLY A 245 44.86 4.36 -28.25
CA GLY A 245 45.88 5.02 -29.09
C GLY A 245 47.24 5.42 -28.48
N ALA A 246 47.54 5.10 -27.23
CA ALA A 246 48.86 5.28 -26.62
C ALA A 246 49.48 3.90 -26.39
N ASP A 247 50.51 3.58 -27.16
CA ASP A 247 51.34 2.41 -26.95
C ASP A 247 52.21 2.66 -25.71
N THR A 248 51.87 2.02 -24.58
CA THR A 248 52.64 2.10 -23.34
C THR A 248 53.99 1.38 -23.44
N THR A 249 54.22 0.61 -24.51
CA THR A 249 55.50 -0.09 -24.79
C THR A 249 56.47 0.74 -25.63
N ALA A 250 56.09 1.89 -26.18
CA ALA A 250 56.96 2.73 -27.01
C ALA A 250 57.70 3.81 -26.19
N SER A 251 58.93 3.51 -25.77
CA SER A 251 59.84 4.52 -25.21
C SER A 251 60.44 5.37 -26.34
N GLY A 252 60.05 6.64 -26.45
CA GLY A 252 60.65 7.58 -27.41
C GLY A 252 59.92 8.93 -27.53
N PRO A 253 60.53 9.93 -28.22
CA PRO A 253 59.96 11.27 -28.39
C PRO A 253 58.72 11.32 -29.31
N LEU A 254 58.28 10.16 -29.81
CA LEU A 254 57.00 9.95 -30.46
C LEU A 254 55.82 9.85 -29.47
N TYR A 255 56.04 10.24 -28.20
CA TYR A 255 54.98 10.52 -27.23
C TYR A 255 54.37 11.90 -27.48
N GLN A 256 54.03 12.21 -28.73
CA GLN A 256 53.22 13.40 -29.02
C GLN A 256 51.76 13.03 -28.83
N MET A 257 51.16 13.64 -27.82
CA MET A 257 49.73 13.52 -27.51
C MET A 257 48.91 13.77 -28.77
N ARG A 258 48.35 12.70 -29.32
CA ARG A 258 47.36 12.83 -30.39
C ARG A 258 46.11 13.47 -29.78
N PRO A 259 45.44 14.41 -30.49
CA PRO A 259 44.21 15.01 -30.00
C PRO A 259 43.17 13.92 -29.74
N TYR A 260 42.48 14.01 -28.60
CA TYR A 260 41.40 13.07 -28.26
C TYR A 260 40.33 13.06 -29.37
N PRO A 261 39.72 11.88 -29.63
CA PRO A 261 38.63 11.78 -30.58
C PRO A 261 37.47 12.73 -30.20
N SER A 262 36.84 13.33 -31.21
CA SER A 262 35.70 14.22 -30.99
C SER A 262 34.53 13.49 -30.30
N PRO A 263 33.67 14.18 -29.55
CA PRO A 263 32.56 13.52 -28.84
C PRO A 263 31.66 12.68 -29.75
N GLY A 264 31.43 13.12 -30.99
CA GLY A 264 30.71 12.33 -31.99
C GLY A 264 31.48 11.10 -32.49
N ALA A 265 32.81 11.10 -32.46
CA ALA A 265 33.63 9.92 -32.73
C ALA A 265 33.59 8.92 -31.56
N VAL A 266 33.61 9.39 -30.31
CA VAL A 266 33.46 8.53 -29.12
C VAL A 266 32.07 7.92 -29.04
N LEU A 267 31.02 8.68 -29.33
CA LEU A 267 29.65 8.15 -29.36
C LEU A 267 29.46 7.14 -30.49
N ARG A 268 30.09 7.36 -31.65
CA ARG A 268 30.14 6.36 -32.73
C ARG A 268 30.92 5.13 -32.32
N LEU A 269 32.07 5.25 -31.67
CA LEU A 269 32.84 4.12 -31.14
C LEU A 269 32.08 3.34 -30.07
N ASN A 270 31.41 4.02 -29.14
CA ASN A 270 30.60 3.35 -28.11
C ASN A 270 29.34 2.72 -28.70
N ALA A 271 28.73 3.35 -29.71
CA ALA A 271 27.63 2.76 -30.46
C ALA A 271 28.11 1.55 -31.29
N GLU A 272 29.29 1.64 -31.90
CA GLU A 272 29.95 0.54 -32.61
C GLU A 272 30.31 -0.60 -31.66
N ILE A 273 30.87 -0.33 -30.47
CA ILE A 273 31.16 -1.33 -29.43
C ILE A 273 29.84 -1.97 -28.95
N LYS A 274 28.80 -1.16 -28.76
CA LYS A 274 27.45 -1.65 -28.41
C LYS A 274 26.80 -2.45 -29.55
N ASN A 275 27.19 -2.21 -30.80
CA ASN A 275 26.70 -2.94 -31.99
C ASN A 275 27.61 -4.15 -32.35
N LYS A 276 28.85 -4.19 -31.85
CA LYS A 276 29.86 -5.24 -32.09
C LYS A 276 29.86 -6.36 -31.06
N ASP A 277 28.98 -6.34 -30.07
CA ASP A 277 28.71 -7.54 -29.26
C ASP A 277 28.05 -8.60 -30.18
N PRO A 278 28.82 -9.60 -30.65
CA PRO A 278 28.54 -10.97 -30.20
C PRO A 278 29.79 -11.87 -30.13
N SER A 279 29.88 -12.70 -29.09
CA SER A 279 30.34 -14.11 -29.14
C SER A 279 31.52 -14.54 -30.06
N ASP A 280 32.56 -13.74 -30.28
CA ASP A 280 33.68 -14.19 -31.13
C ASP A 280 35.01 -13.55 -30.70
N SER A 281 35.64 -14.16 -29.69
CA SER A 281 37.09 -14.13 -29.47
C SER A 281 37.45 -15.11 -28.34
N GLU A 282 37.44 -16.40 -28.66
CA GLU A 282 38.41 -17.33 -28.07
C GLU A 282 39.81 -16.90 -28.52
N GLU A 283 40.69 -16.73 -27.53
CA GLU A 283 42.14 -17.00 -27.44
C GLU A 283 42.99 -17.20 -28.72
N PRO A 284 44.28 -16.81 -28.68
CA PRO A 284 45.27 -17.41 -27.76
C PRO A 284 45.95 -16.48 -26.75
#